data_AF-X1MYQ7-F1
#
_entry.id   AF-X1MYQ7-F1
#
_cell.length_a   1.000
_cell.length_b   1.000
_cell.length_c   1.000
_cell.angle_alpha   90.00
_cell.angle_beta   90.00
_cell.angle_gamma   90.00
#
_symmetry.space_group_name_H-M   'P 1'
#
loop_
_entity.id
_entity.type
_entity.pdbx_description
1 polymer ?
#
loop_
_entity_poly.entity_id
_entity_poly.type
_entity_poly.pdbx_seq_one_letter_code
_entity_poly.pdbx_strand_id
1 'polypeptide(L)' 'MIFYTLFTFGIDDLATTTAYIGEVFTDMSVLIYLAIGLPLAFWVIRKVMRLFPGR' A
#
# COMPACT_ATOMS: atom_id res chain seq x y z
N MET A 1 -35.16 27.71 -14.85
CA MET A 1 -34.62 26.35 -15.11
C MET A 1 -33.44 26.16 -14.16
N ILE A 2 -33.58 25.33 -13.13
CA ILE A 2 -32.53 25.10 -12.12
C ILE A 2 -31.67 23.94 -12.61
N PHE A 3 -30.37 24.19 -12.79
CA PHE A 3 -29.40 23.19 -13.22
C PHE A 3 -28.85 22.50 -11.96
N TYR A 4 -29.19 21.22 -11.76
CA TYR A 4 -28.61 20.42 -10.68
C TYR A 4 -27.26 19.89 -11.15
N THR A 5 -26.16 20.50 -10.71
CA THR A 5 -24.81 19.93 -10.89
C THR A 5 -24.64 18.76 -9.92
N LEU A 6 -24.70 17.53 -10.44
CA LEU A 6 -24.56 16.30 -9.66
C LEU A 6 -23.15 16.10 -9.08
N PHE A 7 -22.15 16.76 -9.69
CA PHE A 7 -20.79 16.81 -9.20
C PHE A 7 -20.30 18.26 -9.29
N THR A 8 -19.98 18.84 -8.14
CA THR A 8 -19.25 20.11 -8.05
C THR A 8 -17.93 19.78 -7.38
N PHE A 9 -16.83 19.98 -8.10
CA PHE A 9 -15.48 19.80 -7.57
C PHE A 9 -14.94 21.17 -7.20
N GLY A 10 -14.72 21.40 -5.90
CA GLY A 10 -13.96 22.52 -5.38
C GLY A 10 -12.48 22.37 -5.71
N ILE A 11 -11.76 23.50 -5.71
CA ILE A 11 -10.32 23.55 -6.00
C ILE A 11 -9.53 22.68 -5.00
N ASP A 12 -10.05 22.55 -3.78
CA ASP A 12 -9.44 21.81 -2.67
C ASP A 12 -9.82 20.31 -2.64
N ASP A 13 -10.78 19.86 -3.45
CA ASP A 13 -11.29 18.48 -3.40
C ASP A 13 -10.24 17.46 -3.87
N LEU A 14 -9.40 17.85 -4.83
CA LEU A 14 -8.29 17.02 -5.29
C LEU A 14 -7.21 16.89 -4.22
N ALA A 15 -6.92 17.99 -3.51
CA ALA A 15 -5.92 18.01 -2.46
C ALA A 15 -6.36 17.16 -1.26
N THR A 16 -7.62 17.30 -0.84
CA THR A 16 -8.20 16.53 0.27
C THR A 16 -8.30 15.04 -0.05
N THR A 17 -8.71 14.68 -1.28
CA THR A 17 -8.76 13.28 -1.71
C THR A 17 -7.36 12.64 -1.74
N THR A 18 -6.36 13.38 -2.22
CA THR A 18 -4.98 12.88 -2.28
C THR A 18 -4.38 12.72 -0.88
N ALA A 19 -4.63 13.66 0.02
CA ALA A 19 -4.21 13.58 1.41
C ALA A 19 -4.83 12.37 2.12
N TYR A 20 -6.14 12.15 1.94
CA TYR A 20 -6.86 11.01 2.52
C TYR A 20 -6.31 9.67 2.03
N ILE A 21 -6.01 9.55 0.72
CA ILE A 21 -5.36 8.36 0.16
C ILE A 21 -3.98 8.15 0.81
N GLY A 22 -3.19 9.22 0.96
CA GLY A 22 -1.88 9.17 1.60
C GLY A 22 -1.92 8.66 3.04
N GLU A 23 -2.90 9.12 3.84
CA GLU A 23 -3.11 8.66 5.22
C GLU A 23 -3.44 7.17 5.26
N VAL A 24 -4.38 6.70 4.43
CA VAL A 24 -4.76 5.28 4.36
C VAL A 24 -3.57 4.39 3.98
N PHE A 25 -2.77 4.79 3.00
CA PHE A 25 -1.56 4.05 2.63
C PHE A 25 -0.50 4.03 3.72
N THR A 26 -0.38 5.12 4.49
CA THR A 26 0.54 5.21 5.62
C THR A 26 0.13 4.25 6.73
N ASP A 27 -1.16 4.21 7.08
CA ASP A 27 -1.69 3.33 8.11
C ASP A 27 -1.63 1.84 7.69
N MET A 28 -1.88 1.56 6.40
CA MET A 28 -1.81 0.20 5.85
C MET A 28 -0.38 -0.25 5.49
N SER A 29 0.63 0.62 5.62
CA SER A 29 2.02 0.33 5.23
C SER A 29 2.56 -0.93 5.90
N VAL A 30 2.21 -1.18 7.16
CA VAL A 30 2.58 -2.40 7.90
C VAL A 30 2.05 -3.65 7.23
N LEU A 31 0.81 -3.64 6.74
CA LEU A 31 0.22 -4.77 6.02
C LEU A 31 0.92 -5.00 4.67
N ILE A 32 1.29 -3.93 3.98
CA ILE A 32 2.04 -3.98 2.72
C ILE A 32 3.43 -4.59 2.96
N TYR A 33 4.13 -4.13 4.01
CA TYR A 33 5.42 -4.69 4.40
C TYR A 33 5.32 -6.15 4.82
N LEU A 34 4.24 -6.55 5.50
CA LEU A 34 4.03 -7.95 5.85
C LEU A 34 3.75 -8.80 4.60
N ALA A 35 2.87 -8.34 3.71
CA ALA A 35 2.48 -9.05 2.50
C ALA A 35 3.67 -9.29 1.56
N ILE A 36 4.61 -8.33 1.46
CA ILE A 36 5.80 -8.46 0.61
C ILE A 36 6.97 -9.07 1.38
N GLY A 37 7.20 -8.62 2.61
CA GLY A 37 8.35 -9.00 3.42
C GLY A 37 8.30 -10.44 3.88
N LEU A 38 7.13 -10.97 4.20
CA LEU A 38 6.99 -12.35 4.70
C LEU A 38 7.35 -13.39 3.62
N PRO A 39 6.81 -13.35 2.38
CA PRO A 39 7.27 -14.22 1.29
C PRO A 39 8.77 -14.09 1.01
N LEU A 40 9.29 -12.85 1.04
CA LEU A 40 10.69 -12.57 0.72
C LEU A 40 11.63 -13.11 1.81
N ALA A 41 11.26 -12.98 3.08
CA ALA A 41 11.99 -13.56 4.21
C ALA A 41 12.05 -15.09 4.11
N PHE A 42 10.92 -15.76 3.83
CA PHE A 42 10.91 -17.22 3.62
C PHE A 42 11.78 -17.65 2.44
N TRP A 43 11.77 -16.87 1.35
CA TRP A 43 12.63 -17.12 0.20
C TRP A 43 14.12 -17.02 0.54
N VAL A 44 14.52 -15.99 1.29
CA VAL A 44 15.90 -15.80 1.75
C VAL A 44 16.32 -16.92 2.69
N ILE A 45 15.51 -17.26 3.70
CA ILE A 45 15.79 -18.37 4.64
C ILE A 45 16.00 -19.68 3.87
N ARG A 46 15.12 -19.99 2.92
CA ARG A 46 15.26 -21.16 2.05
C ARG A 46 16.57 -21.14 1.25
N LYS A 47 16.97 -19.97 0.74
CA LYS A 47 18.20 -19.82 -0.03
C LYS A 47 19.43 -20.03 0.84
N VAL A 48 19.44 -19.48 2.05
CA VAL A 48 20.53 -19.62 3.04
C VAL A 48 20.67 -21.07 3.49
N MET A 49 19.56 -21.76 3.78
CA MET A 49 19.60 -23.19 4.15
C MET A 49 20.16 -24.06 3.02
N ARG A 50 19.92 -23.72 1.74
CA ARG A 50 20.50 -24.46 0.61
C ARG A 50 22.00 -24.26 0.44
N LEU A 51 22.59 -23.20 1.00
CA LEU A 51 24.03 -22.95 0.96
C LEU A 51 24.80 -23.81 1.97
N PHE A 52 24.12 -24.31 3.00
CA PHE A 52 24.67 -25.30 3.93
C PHE A 52 24.04 -26.66 3.63
N PRO A 53 24.58 -27.42 2.66
CA PRO A 53 24.17 -28.80 2.50
C PRO A 53 24.47 -29.52 3.82
N GLY A 54 23.41 -29.94 4.50
CA GLY A 54 23.52 -30.91 5.59
C GLY A 54 24.31 -32.09 5.04
N ARG A 55 25.41 -32.42 5.73
CA ARG A 55 26.31 -33.53 5.39
C ARG A 55 25.54 -34.81 5.09
#